data_AF-A0A1H0WNU9-F1
#
_entry.id   AF-A0A1H0WNU9-F1
#
_cell.length_a   1.000
_cell.length_b   1.000
_cell.length_c   1.000
_cell.angle_alpha   90.00
_cell.angle_beta   90.00
_cell.angle_gamma   90.00
#
_symmetry.space_group_name_H-M   'P 1'
#
loop_
_entity.id
_entity.type
_entity.pdbx_description
1 polymer ?
#
loop_
_entity_poly.entity_id
_entity_poly.type
_entity_poly.pdbx_seq_one_letter_code
_entity_poly.pdbx_strand_id
1 'polypeptide(L)'
;MIFDLIQHLRRQSTFSQATFGPGERTLGNLDHIRKELIEIEKDPHDLKEWVDVMLLAFDGAMRHGYSPEAISATIMAVQTRNENRIWPDWRTMSHDHAIEHDRTADDVKAEVPQ
;
A
#
# COMPACT_ATOMS: atom_id res chain seq x y z
N MET A 1 9.42 -22.65 0.46
CA MET A 1 8.86 -22.06 -0.77
C MET A 1 9.14 -20.58 -0.73
N ILE A 2 9.58 -19.99 -1.84
CA ILE A 2 9.80 -18.54 -1.96
C ILE A 2 8.46 -17.90 -2.35
N PHE A 3 8.10 -16.79 -1.70
CA PHE A 3 6.90 -16.03 -2.05
C PHE A 3 7.18 -15.20 -3.31
N ASP A 4 6.41 -15.43 -4.37
CA ASP A 4 6.40 -14.62 -5.58
C ASP A 4 5.23 -13.64 -5.51
N LEU A 5 5.53 -12.36 -5.27
CA LEU A 5 4.52 -11.30 -5.16
C LEU A 5 3.72 -11.16 -6.45
N ILE A 6 4.37 -11.18 -7.62
CA ILE A 6 3.70 -11.00 -8.91
C ILE A 6 2.70 -12.14 -9.13
N GLN A 7 3.11 -13.39 -8.90
CA GLN A 7 2.22 -14.53 -9.02
C GLN A 7 1.06 -14.45 -8.02
N HIS A 8 1.34 -14.02 -6.78
CA HIS A 8 0.32 -13.84 -5.77
C HIS A 8 -0.73 -12.80 -6.18
N LEU A 9 -0.31 -11.63 -6.66
CA LEU A 9 -1.19 -10.55 -7.10
C LEU A 9 -2.09 -10.98 -8.26
N ARG A 10 -1.56 -11.77 -9.21
CA ARG A 10 -2.36 -12.36 -10.29
C ARG A 10 -3.48 -13.28 -9.77
N ARG A 11 -3.14 -14.13 -8.79
CA ARG A 11 -4.11 -15.02 -8.13
C ARG A 11 -5.16 -14.22 -7.36
N GLN A 12 -4.72 -13.18 -6.66
CA GLN A 12 -5.59 -12.28 -5.90
C GLN A 12 -6.58 -11.55 -6.81
N SER A 13 -6.10 -10.95 -7.91
CA SER A 13 -6.96 -10.24 -8.88
C SER A 13 -8.02 -11.17 -9.46
N THR A 14 -7.63 -12.38 -9.88
CA THR A 14 -8.57 -13.40 -10.37
C THR A 14 -9.65 -13.73 -9.34
N PHE A 15 -9.27 -13.98 -8.08
CA PHE A 15 -10.21 -14.25 -6.99
C PHE A 15 -11.14 -13.06 -6.76
N SER A 16 -10.58 -11.86 -6.64
CA SER A 16 -11.32 -10.64 -6.35
C SER A 16 -12.38 -10.32 -7.40
N GLN A 17 -12.04 -10.45 -8.69
CA GLN A 17 -13.00 -10.24 -9.78
C GLN A 17 -14.12 -11.29 -9.77
N ALA A 18 -13.78 -12.56 -9.51
CA ALA A 18 -14.75 -13.64 -9.45
C ALA A 18 -15.70 -13.52 -8.24
N THR A 19 -15.20 -13.05 -7.10
CA THR A 19 -15.96 -13.01 -5.84
C THR A 19 -16.72 -11.70 -5.64
N PHE A 20 -16.11 -10.56 -5.95
CA PHE A 20 -16.67 -9.24 -5.66
C PHE A 20 -17.20 -8.51 -6.91
N GLY A 21 -17.05 -9.13 -8.08
CA GLY A 21 -17.51 -8.60 -9.35
C GLY A 21 -16.59 -7.54 -9.98
N PRO A 22 -16.96 -7.06 -11.18
CA PRO A 22 -16.16 -6.14 -11.97
C PRO A 22 -16.15 -4.70 -11.42
N GLY A 23 -15.27 -3.87 -12.00
CA GLY A 23 -15.18 -2.43 -11.76
C GLY A 23 -14.18 -2.02 -10.68
N GLU A 24 -14.05 -0.70 -10.51
CA GLU A 24 -13.02 -0.08 -9.66
C GLU A 24 -13.24 -0.36 -8.17
N ARG A 25 -14.51 -0.43 -7.73
CA ARG A 25 -14.94 -0.70 -6.34
C ARG A 25 -14.24 0.18 -5.29
N THR A 26 -13.74 1.36 -5.67
CA THR A 26 -12.88 2.23 -4.86
C THR A 26 -13.46 2.53 -3.49
N LEU A 27 -14.73 2.96 -3.43
CA LEU A 27 -15.39 3.25 -2.16
C LEU A 27 -15.55 2.02 -1.26
N GLY A 28 -15.77 0.84 -1.86
CA GLY A 28 -15.87 -0.42 -1.13
C GLY A 28 -14.52 -0.85 -0.54
N ASN A 29 -13.44 -0.74 -1.30
CA ASN A 29 -12.10 -1.05 -0.80
C ASN A 29 -11.67 -0.06 0.29
N LEU A 30 -11.96 1.24 0.13
CA LEU A 30 -11.66 2.25 1.15
C LEU A 30 -12.52 2.07 2.41
N ASP A 31 -13.77 1.66 2.29
CA ASP A 31 -14.60 1.30 3.45
C ASP A 31 -14.00 0.13 4.22
N HIS A 32 -13.55 -0.92 3.51
CA HIS A 32 -12.94 -2.09 4.13
C HIS A 32 -11.60 -1.75 4.79
N ILE A 33 -10.71 -1.02 4.12
CA ILE A 33 -9.43 -0.57 4.69
C ILE A 33 -9.66 0.18 6.01
N ARG A 34 -10.69 1.04 6.11
CA ARG A 34 -11.00 1.74 7.37
C ARG A 34 -11.44 0.77 8.49
N LYS A 35 -12.13 -0.32 8.17
CA LYS A 35 -12.51 -1.35 9.14
C LYS A 35 -11.26 -2.09 9.64
N GLU A 36 -10.39 -2.50 8.73
CA GLU A 36 -9.13 -3.18 9.10
C GLU A 36 -8.23 -2.32 9.99
N LEU A 37 -8.17 -1.00 9.74
CA LEU A 37 -7.44 -0.09 10.63
C LEU A 37 -8.02 -0.06 12.06
N ILE A 38 -9.34 -0.13 12.21
CA ILE A 38 -10.00 -0.23 13.53
C ILE A 38 -9.71 -1.59 14.19
N GLU A 39 -9.54 -2.66 13.41
CA GLU A 39 -9.18 -3.99 13.92
C GLU A 39 -7.71 -4.04 14.38
N ILE A 40 -6.80 -3.42 13.63
CA ILE A 40 -5.41 -3.19 14.04
C ILE A 40 -5.33 -2.37 15.33
N GLU A 41 -6.16 -1.33 15.49
CA GLU A 41 -6.22 -0.55 16.73
C GLU A 41 -6.61 -1.40 17.95
N LYS A 42 -7.45 -2.44 17.75
CA LYS A 42 -7.91 -3.33 18.83
C LYS A 42 -6.90 -4.42 19.15
N ASP A 43 -6.26 -5.01 18.15
CA ASP A 43 -5.23 -6.04 18.31
C ASP A 43 -4.07 -5.84 17.33
N PRO A 44 -3.13 -4.93 17.64
CA PRO A 44 -2.03 -4.61 16.72
C PRO A 44 -1.02 -5.76 16.56
N HIS A 45 -1.12 -6.80 17.40
CA HIS A 45 -0.29 -7.99 17.35
C HIS A 45 -0.86 -9.08 16.43
N ASP A 46 -2.09 -8.90 15.93
CA ASP A 46 -2.62 -9.77 14.89
C ASP A 46 -2.05 -9.38 13.52
N LEU A 47 -1.10 -10.19 13.03
CA LEU A 47 -0.48 -10.02 11.72
C LEU A 47 -1.51 -10.03 10.57
N LYS A 48 -2.66 -10.70 10.74
CA LYS A 48 -3.64 -10.84 9.67
C LYS A 48 -4.24 -9.49 9.28
N GLU A 49 -4.57 -8.64 10.25
CA GLU A 49 -5.25 -7.36 9.96
C GLU A 49 -4.32 -6.40 9.18
N TRP A 50 -3.01 -6.44 9.48
CA TRP A 50 -2.01 -5.75 8.67
C TRP A 50 -1.93 -6.28 7.24
N VAL A 51 -2.00 -7.60 7.06
CA VAL A 51 -1.99 -8.23 5.74
C VAL A 51 -3.27 -7.92 4.98
N ASP A 52 -4.43 -7.83 5.64
CA ASP A 52 -5.70 -7.48 5.00
C ASP A 52 -5.68 -6.05 4.43
N VAL A 53 -5.09 -5.08 5.14
CA VAL A 53 -4.82 -3.74 4.57
C VAL A 53 -3.96 -3.83 3.31
N MET A 54 -2.89 -4.64 3.32
CA MET A 54 -2.02 -4.81 2.15
C MET A 54 -2.78 -5.42 0.96
N LEU A 55 -3.57 -6.47 1.21
CA LEU A 55 -4.37 -7.13 0.18
C LEU A 55 -5.40 -6.15 -0.41
N LEU A 56 -6.11 -5.39 0.42
CA LEU A 56 -7.09 -4.42 -0.04
C LEU A 56 -6.46 -3.27 -0.83
N ALA A 57 -5.27 -2.81 -0.45
CA ALA A 57 -4.52 -1.81 -1.19
C ALA A 57 -4.09 -2.34 -2.58
N PHE A 58 -3.59 -3.57 -2.66
CA PHE A 58 -3.24 -4.20 -3.93
C PHE A 58 -4.46 -4.42 -4.82
N ASP A 59 -5.58 -4.87 -4.24
CA ASP A 59 -6.83 -5.01 -4.98
C ASP A 59 -7.30 -3.67 -5.55
N GLY A 60 -7.24 -2.61 -4.74
CA GLY A 60 -7.52 -1.25 -5.18
C GLY A 60 -6.66 -0.84 -6.38
N ALA A 61 -5.33 -1.01 -6.29
CA ALA A 61 -4.43 -0.69 -7.40
C ALA A 61 -4.75 -1.50 -8.68
N MET A 62 -4.91 -2.82 -8.56
CA MET A 62 -5.21 -3.67 -9.71
C MET A 62 -6.57 -3.35 -10.35
N ARG A 63 -7.57 -2.95 -9.56
CA ARG A 63 -8.87 -2.50 -10.05
C ARG A 63 -8.84 -1.16 -10.79
N HIS A 64 -7.80 -0.35 -10.58
CA HIS A 64 -7.52 0.87 -11.35
C HIS A 64 -6.57 0.62 -12.55
N GLY A 65 -6.36 -0.64 -12.93
CA GLY A 65 -5.64 -1.01 -14.15
C GLY A 65 -4.13 -1.19 -13.99
N TYR A 66 -3.58 -1.05 -12.78
CA TYR A 66 -2.15 -1.28 -12.55
C TYR A 66 -1.83 -2.78 -12.56
N SER A 67 -0.81 -3.16 -13.34
CA SER A 67 -0.37 -4.56 -13.41
C SER A 67 0.39 -4.98 -12.15
N PRO A 68 0.42 -6.28 -11.82
CA PRO A 68 1.30 -6.82 -10.77
C PRO A 68 2.77 -6.39 -10.91
N GLU A 69 3.29 -6.33 -12.14
CA GLU A 69 4.64 -5.83 -12.43
C GLU A 69 4.79 -4.35 -12.07
N ALA A 70 3.83 -3.51 -12.47
CA ALA A 70 3.84 -2.08 -12.17
C ALA A 70 3.76 -1.84 -10.66
N ILE A 71 2.94 -2.60 -9.94
CA ILE A 71 2.85 -2.55 -8.47
C ILE A 71 4.20 -2.94 -7.85
N SER A 72 4.79 -4.08 -8.25
CA SER A 72 6.07 -4.54 -7.71
C SER A 72 7.20 -3.54 -7.97
N ALA A 73 7.28 -2.98 -9.18
CA ALA A 73 8.26 -1.95 -9.53
C ALA A 73 8.04 -0.65 -8.74
N THR A 74 6.78 -0.26 -8.54
CA THR A 74 6.41 0.95 -7.77
C THR A 74 6.75 0.80 -6.29
N ILE A 75 6.54 -0.38 -5.69
CA ILE A 75 6.97 -0.66 -4.31
C ILE A 75 8.47 -0.40 -4.16
N MET A 76 9.28 -0.97 -5.07
CA MET A 76 10.73 -0.74 -5.07
C MET A 76 11.08 0.74 -5.25
N ALA A 77 10.49 1.41 -6.24
CA ALA A 77 10.78 2.82 -6.53
C ALA A 77 10.40 3.76 -5.38
N VAL A 78 9.24 3.53 -4.74
CA VAL A 78 8.77 4.33 -3.59
C VAL A 78 9.67 4.09 -2.38
N GLN A 79 10.05 2.84 -2.12
CA GLN A 79 10.96 2.52 -1.01
C GLN A 79 12.33 3.19 -1.22
N THR A 80 12.94 3.04 -2.41
CA THR A 80 14.20 3.72 -2.75
C THR A 80 14.08 5.22 -2.61
N ARG A 81 12.96 5.82 -3.01
CA ARG A 81 12.73 7.26 -2.83
C ARG A 81 12.65 7.64 -1.35
N ASN A 82 11.94 6.87 -0.54
CA ASN A 82 11.82 7.11 0.91
C ASN A 82 13.17 7.02 1.62
N GLU A 83 14.02 6.07 1.24
CA GLU A 83 15.38 5.92 1.79
C GLU A 83 16.30 7.11 1.46
N ASN A 84 16.03 7.81 0.35
CA ASN A 84 16.81 8.97 -0.07
C ASN A 84 16.23 10.32 0.42
N ARG A 85 15.14 10.31 1.18
CA ARG A 85 14.57 11.52 1.79
C ARG A 85 15.34 11.94 3.04
N ILE A 86 15.18 13.22 3.40
CA ILE A 86 15.66 13.74 4.67
C ILE A 86 14.55 13.56 5.71
N TRP A 87 14.86 12.80 6.76
CA TRP A 87 13.94 12.53 7.86
C TRP A 87 14.44 13.20 9.15
N PRO A 88 13.54 13.71 10.02
CA PRO A 88 13.94 14.22 11.33
C PRO A 88 14.42 13.07 12.25
N ASP A 89 15.14 13.40 13.33
CA ASP A 89 15.49 12.40 14.35
C ASP A 89 14.22 11.92 15.04
N TRP A 90 13.85 10.66 14.77
CA TRP A 90 12.62 10.04 15.28
C TRP A 90 12.52 10.09 16.82
N ARG A 91 13.65 10.15 17.53
CA ARG A 91 13.67 10.24 19.02
C ARG A 91 13.07 11.55 19.54
N THR A 92 12.98 12.56 18.69
CA THR A 92 12.42 13.87 19.01
C THR A 92 10.96 14.00 18.60
N MET A 93 10.39 12.97 17.97
CA MET A 93 9.03 12.96 17.44
C MET A 93 8.08 12.18 18.35
N SER A 94 6.78 12.47 18.26
CA SER A 94 5.75 11.68 18.96
C SER A 94 5.70 10.26 18.41
N HIS A 95 5.48 9.28 19.28
CA HIS A 95 5.24 7.89 18.87
C HIS A 95 3.83 7.69 18.30
N ASP A 96 2.91 8.63 18.57
CA ASP A 96 1.49 8.56 18.20
C ASP A 96 1.15 9.41 16.95
N HIS A 97 2.14 10.05 16.34
CA HIS A 97 1.96 10.89 15.15
C HIS A 97 2.88 10.45 14.02
N ALA A 98 2.43 10.67 12.78
CA ALA A 98 3.25 10.39 11.61
C ALA A 98 4.53 11.25 11.65
N ILE A 99 5.67 10.61 11.44
CA ILE A 99 6.90 11.31 11.08
C ILE A 99 6.83 11.60 9.59
N GLU A 100 7.00 12.86 9.21
CA GLU A 100 7.05 13.28 7.81
C GLU A 100 8.47 13.69 7.42
N HIS A 101 8.82 13.47 6.15
CA HIS A 101 10.09 13.92 5.61
C HIS A 101 10.08 15.43 5.36
N ASP A 102 11.26 16.03 5.26
CA ASP A 102 11.39 17.44 4.90
C ASP A 102 10.97 17.67 3.44
N ARG A 103 9.86 18.37 3.24
CA ARG A 103 9.30 18.68 1.92
C ARG A 103 9.94 19.88 1.24
N THR A 104 10.82 20.63 1.91
CA THR A 104 11.47 21.81 1.31
C THR A 104 12.40 21.47 0.15
N ALA A 105 12.80 20.19 0.03
CA ALA A 105 13.64 19.68 -1.06
C ALA A 105 12.85 19.01 -2.22
N ASP A 106 11.52 18.89 -2.12
CA ASP A 106 10.70 18.08 -3.05
C ASP A 106 10.33 18.80 -4.37
N ASP A 107 10.73 20.05 -4.59
CA ASP A 107 10.30 20.91 -5.72
C ASP A 107 10.90 20.55 -7.11
N VAL A 108 11.46 19.35 -7.29
CA VAL A 108 11.88 18.83 -8.61
C VAL A 108 11.10 17.55 -8.92
N LYS A 109 9.85 17.70 -9.37
CA LYS A 109 8.95 16.59 -9.66
C LYS A 109 9.51 15.68 -10.77
N ALA A 110 9.74 14.41 -10.44
CA ALA A 110 9.83 13.33 -11.42
C ALA A 110 8.41 12.84 -11.73
N GLU A 111 7.98 12.99 -12.99
CA GLU A 111 6.76 12.37 -13.51
C GLU A 111 6.87 10.84 -13.43
N VAL A 112 5.83 10.20 -12.90
CA VAL A 112 5.70 8.74 -12.94
C VAL A 112 5.09 8.37 -14.29
N PRO A 113 5.73 7.54 -15.13
CA PRO A 113 5.16 7.12 -16.41
C PRO A 113 3.84 6.36 -16.20
N GLN A 114 2.85 6.69 -17.04
CA GLN A 114 1.61 5.89 -17.20
C GLN A 114 1.90 4.52 -17.81
#